data_AF-A0A1V4ATT4-F1
#
_entry.id   AF-A0A1V4ATT4-F1
#
_cell.length_a   1.000
_cell.length_b   1.000
_cell.length_c   1.000
_cell.angle_alpha   90.00
_cell.angle_beta   90.00
_cell.angle_gamma   90.00
#
_symmetry.space_group_name_H-M   'P 1'
#
loop_
_entity.id
_entity.type
_entity.pdbx_description
1 polymer ?
#
loop_
_entity_poly.entity_id
_entity_poly.type
_entity_poly.pdbx_seq_one_letter_code
_entity_poly.pdbx_strand_id
1 'polypeptide(L)'
;MLKSPVNRFGGKYYLRSWITGMIPEHVLYCEPFCGAGHLLFSKTPSPVEVINDIDRHLIAFFRVIKDPERRSSLVETLQYMPYSRNLWQTITGCPRMLQ
;
A
#
# COMPACT_ATOMS: atom_id res chain seq x y z
N MET A 1 14.12 5.24 6.44
CA MET A 1 13.26 4.91 5.29
C MET A 1 12.13 4.02 5.75
N LEU A 2 10.89 4.38 5.44
CA LEU A 2 9.74 3.52 5.70
C LEU A 2 9.74 2.36 4.70
N LYS A 3 9.15 1.23 5.10
CA LYS A 3 8.88 0.11 4.18
C LYS A 3 7.42 0.20 3.77
N SER A 4 7.12 -0.28 2.57
CA SER A 4 5.73 -0.49 2.19
C SER A 4 5.05 -1.47 3.17
N PRO A 5 3.80 -1.21 3.56
CA PRO A 5 3.02 -2.12 4.40
C PRO A 5 2.53 -3.38 3.66
N VAL A 6 2.71 -3.46 2.34
CA VAL A 6 2.25 -4.59 1.52
C VAL A 6 3.34 -5.06 0.56
N ASN A 7 3.31 -6.36 0.23
CA ASN A 7 4.17 -6.94 -0.80
C ASN A 7 3.39 -7.11 -2.10
N ARG A 8 4.01 -6.77 -3.23
CA ARG A 8 3.43 -6.96 -4.57
C ARG A 8 4.50 -7.43 -5.55
N PHE A 9 4.13 -8.37 -6.43
CA PHE A 9 5.00 -8.81 -7.51
C PHE A 9 5.38 -7.65 -8.43
N GLY A 10 6.62 -7.65 -8.91
CA GLY A 10 7.15 -6.57 -9.75
C GLY A 10 7.49 -5.27 -8.99
N GLY A 11 7.32 -5.26 -7.67
CA GLY A 11 7.69 -4.14 -6.81
C GLY A 11 9.17 -3.79 -6.89
N LYS A 12 9.49 -2.49 -6.85
CA LYS A 12 10.87 -1.98 -6.93
C LYS A 12 11.59 -1.98 -5.58
N TYR A 13 11.26 -2.91 -4.69
CA TYR A 13 11.79 -2.94 -3.32
C TYR A 13 13.33 -2.98 -3.29
N TYR A 14 13.94 -3.89 -4.06
CA TYR A 14 15.39 -4.01 -4.08
C TYR A 14 16.09 -2.83 -4.78
N LEU A 15 15.41 -2.17 -5.71
CA LEU A 15 15.95 -1.01 -6.45
C LEU A 15 15.65 0.33 -5.78
N ARG A 16 14.85 0.35 -4.70
CA ARG A 16 14.30 1.59 -4.13
C ARG A 16 15.38 2.60 -3.77
N SER A 17 16.46 2.19 -3.10
CA SER A 17 17.54 3.10 -2.68
C SER A 17 18.25 3.75 -3.86
N TRP A 18 18.51 2.97 -4.92
CA TRP A 18 19.14 3.46 -6.14
C TRP A 18 18.23 4.44 -6.88
N ILE A 19 16.95 4.08 -7.06
CA ILE A 19 15.97 4.95 -7.75
C ILE A 19 15.73 6.24 -6.96
N THR A 20 15.54 6.16 -5.64
CA THR A 20 15.31 7.35 -4.82
C THR A 20 16.50 8.29 -4.78
N GLY A 21 17.72 7.77 -4.93
CA GLY A 21 18.93 8.61 -5.04
C GLY A 21 19.02 9.40 -6.36
N MET A 22 18.23 9.03 -7.37
CA MET A 22 18.15 9.75 -8.65
C MET A 22 16.98 10.73 -8.72
N ILE A 23 16.10 10.76 -7.71
CA ILE A 23 14.97 11.69 -7.68
C ILE A 23 15.53 13.09 -7.34
N PRO A 24 15.38 14.10 -8.21
CA PRO A 24 15.85 15.45 -7.94
C PRO A 24 15.00 16.12 -6.85
N GLU A 25 15.41 17.30 -6.38
CA GLU A 25 14.55 18.12 -5.54
C GLU A 25 13.23 18.45 -6.27
N HIS A 26 12.10 18.32 -5.58
CA HIS A 26 10.78 18.48 -6.18
C HIS A 26 9.74 18.86 -5.12
N VAL A 27 8.69 19.54 -5.58
CA VAL A 27 7.51 19.84 -4.76
C VAL A 27 6.45 18.75 -4.90
N LEU A 28 6.29 18.21 -6.11
CA LEU A 28 5.28 17.21 -6.44
C LEU A 28 5.94 15.90 -6.86
N TYR A 29 5.61 14.83 -6.14
CA TYR A 29 5.91 13.46 -6.54
C TYR A 29 4.67 12.82 -7.16
N CYS A 30 4.81 12.22 -8.33
CA CYS A 30 3.72 11.51 -9.01
C CYS A 30 4.16 10.09 -9.36
N GLU A 31 3.39 9.09 -8.92
CA GLU A 31 3.63 7.68 -9.22
C GLU A 31 2.34 7.04 -9.76
N PRO A 32 2.11 7.08 -11.10
CA PRO A 32 0.87 6.60 -11.72
C PRO A 32 0.61 5.09 -11.63
N PHE A 33 1.68 4.33 -11.37
CA PHE A 33 1.69 2.87 -11.25
C PHE A 33 2.42 2.47 -9.96
N CYS A 34 1.87 2.88 -8.82
CA CYS A 34 2.59 2.80 -7.56
C CYS A 34 2.81 1.35 -7.09
N GLY A 35 1.94 0.42 -7.46
CA GLY A 35 1.93 -0.92 -6.88
C GLY A 35 1.96 -0.83 -5.35
N ALA A 36 2.92 -1.51 -4.73
CA ALA A 36 3.13 -1.44 -3.28
C ALA A 36 3.66 -0.08 -2.76
N GLY A 37 3.92 0.93 -3.60
CA GLY A 37 4.40 2.25 -3.18
C GLY A 37 5.82 2.23 -2.63
N HIS A 38 6.67 1.27 -3.04
CA HIS A 38 8.01 1.13 -2.49
C HIS A 38 8.88 2.39 -2.67
N LEU A 39 8.68 3.14 -3.75
CA LEU A 39 9.37 4.41 -3.97
C LEU A 39 8.79 5.52 -3.10
N LEU A 40 7.46 5.68 -3.07
CA LEU A 40 6.77 6.62 -2.17
C LEU A 40 7.27 6.52 -0.70
N PHE A 41 7.29 5.31 -0.13
CA PHE A 41 7.70 5.12 1.27
C PHE A 41 9.22 5.26 1.50
N SER A 42 10.01 5.18 0.43
CA SER A 42 11.47 5.22 0.52
C SER A 42 12.04 6.61 0.23
N LYS A 43 11.43 7.41 -0.66
CA LYS A 43 11.91 8.75 -0.96
C LYS A 43 11.80 9.67 0.27
N THR A 44 12.51 10.79 0.22
CA THR A 44 12.23 11.91 1.13
C THR A 44 10.80 12.41 0.87
N PRO A 45 9.98 12.65 1.91
CA PRO A 45 8.64 13.20 1.74
C PRO A 45 8.66 14.52 0.97
N SER A 46 7.68 14.73 0.11
CA SER A 46 7.51 15.97 -0.66
C SER A 46 6.20 16.65 -0.25
N PRO A 47 6.08 17.98 -0.42
CA PRO A 47 4.85 18.70 -0.07
C PRO A 47 3.58 18.13 -0.71
N VAL A 48 3.69 17.64 -1.95
CA VAL A 48 2.59 17.00 -2.67
C VAL A 48 3.03 15.62 -3.16
N GLU A 49 2.18 14.61 -2.93
CA GLU A 49 2.39 13.23 -3.34
C GLU A 49 1.09 12.70 -3.98
N VAL A 50 1.19 12.29 -5.23
CA VAL A 50 0.09 11.73 -6.02
C VAL A 50 0.46 10.29 -6.40
N ILE A 51 -0.34 9.33 -5.95
CA ILE A 51 -0.18 7.93 -6.34
C ILE A 51 -1.45 7.42 -7.02
N ASN A 52 -1.27 6.52 -7.96
CA ASN A 52 -2.35 5.80 -8.62
C ASN A 52 -1.93 4.35 -8.91
N ASP A 53 -2.93 3.49 -9.04
CA ASP A 53 -2.79 2.13 -9.54
C ASP A 53 -4.12 1.71 -10.16
N ILE A 54 -4.09 0.78 -11.13
CA ILE A 54 -5.31 0.22 -11.71
C ILE A 54 -6.05 -0.68 -10.71
N ASP A 55 -5.30 -1.27 -9.76
CA ASP A 55 -5.85 -2.09 -8.69
C ASP A 55 -6.58 -1.22 -7.64
N ARG A 56 -7.90 -1.20 -7.75
CA ARG A 56 -8.77 -0.42 -6.86
C ARG A 56 -8.71 -0.87 -5.41
N HIS A 57 -8.48 -2.16 -5.15
CA HIS A 57 -8.37 -2.70 -3.79
C HIS A 57 -7.09 -2.22 -3.12
N LEU A 58 -6.01 -2.13 -3.88
CA LEU A 58 -4.74 -1.57 -3.41
C LEU A 58 -4.87 -0.08 -3.03
N ILE A 59 -5.52 0.72 -3.89
CA ILE A 59 -5.76 2.13 -3.59
C ILE A 59 -6.73 2.29 -2.40
N ALA A 60 -7.76 1.44 -2.29
CA ALA A 60 -8.65 1.43 -1.14
C ALA A 60 -7.90 1.10 0.16
N PHE A 61 -6.99 0.13 0.13
CA PHE A 61 -6.13 -0.19 1.27
C PHE A 61 -5.27 1.00 1.69
N PHE A 62 -4.62 1.70 0.75
CA PHE A 62 -3.85 2.91 1.09
C PHE A 62 -4.72 4.01 1.70
N ARG A 63 -5.97 4.17 1.25
CA ARG A 63 -6.94 5.09 1.85
C ARG A 63 -7.30 4.70 3.29
N VAL A 64 -7.47 3.40 3.57
CA VAL A 64 -7.78 2.89 4.91
C VAL A 64 -6.61 3.15 5.88
N ILE A 65 -5.37 2.84 5.49
CA ILE A 65 -4.23 3.01 6.40
C ILE A 65 -3.81 4.48 6.60
N LYS A 66 -4.20 5.38 5.68
CA LYS A 66 -3.99 6.83 5.81
C LYS A 66 -4.87 7.40 6.93
N ASP A 67 -6.08 6.88 7.07
CA ASP A 67 -7.05 7.30 8.07
C ASP A 67 -6.72 6.67 9.44
N PRO A 68 -6.43 7.46 10.50
CA PRO A 68 -6.01 6.92 11.79
C PRO A 68 -7.04 6.01 12.48
N GLU A 69 -8.34 6.32 12.36
CA GLU A 69 -9.41 5.56 13.00
C GLU A 69 -9.61 4.22 12.27
N ARG A 70 -9.72 4.26 10.95
CA ARG A 70 -9.86 3.06 10.12
C ARG A 70 -8.62 2.18 10.19
N ARG A 71 -7.43 2.77 10.24
CA ARG A 71 -6.18 2.02 10.45
C ARG A 71 -6.20 1.29 11.78
N SER A 72 -6.60 1.95 12.86
CA SER A 72 -6.68 1.34 14.19
C SER A 72 -7.67 0.17 14.22
N SER A 73 -8.86 0.38 13.65
CA SER A 73 -9.89 -0.67 13.52
C SER A 73 -9.41 -1.86 12.68
N LEU A 74 -8.69 -1.60 11.58
CA LEU A 74 -8.10 -2.67 10.76
C LEU A 74 -7.05 -3.46 11.55
N VAL A 75 -6.14 -2.78 12.26
CA VAL A 75 -5.10 -3.43 13.06
C VAL A 75 -5.72 -4.30 14.16
N GLU A 76 -6.70 -3.77 14.88
CA GLU A 76 -7.43 -4.51 15.91
C GLU A 76 -8.12 -5.75 15.34
N THR A 77 -8.84 -5.59 14.23
CA THR A 77 -9.50 -6.71 13.53
C THR A 77 -8.49 -7.79 13.15
N LEU A 78 -7.37 -7.42 12.55
CA LEU A 78 -6.32 -8.36 12.13
C LEU A 78 -5.64 -9.05 13.32
N GLN A 79 -5.46 -8.34 14.43
CA GLN A 79 -4.84 -8.89 15.65
C GLN A 79 -5.68 -9.99 16.30
N TYR A 80 -7.01 -9.85 16.27
CA TYR A 80 -7.95 -10.80 16.89
C TYR A 80 -8.62 -11.76 15.90
N MET A 81 -8.23 -11.73 14.62
CA MET A 81 -8.81 -12.57 13.59
C MET A 81 -8.34 -14.04 13.75
N PRO A 82 -9.26 -15.02 13.92
CA PRO A 82 -8.87 -16.42 14.08
C PRO A 82 -8.39 -17.01 12.74
N TYR A 83 -7.23 -17.65 12.75
CA TYR A 83 -6.70 -18.31 11.55
C TYR A 83 -7.42 -19.63 11.28
N SER A 84 -8.21 -19.71 10.22
CA SER A 84 -8.81 -20.96 9.76
C SER A 84 -9.04 -20.98 8.24
N ARG A 85 -9.03 -22.19 7.66
CA ARG A 85 -9.36 -22.39 6.24
C ARG A 85 -10.78 -21.92 5.91
N ASN A 86 -11.74 -22.19 6.80
CA ASN A 86 -13.13 -21.78 6.62
C ASN A 86 -13.28 -20.24 6.60
N LEU A 87 -12.58 -19.53 7.50
CA LEU A 87 -12.58 -18.07 7.48
C LEU A 87 -11.97 -17.54 6.17
N TRP A 88 -10.83 -18.08 5.74
CA TRP A 88 -10.21 -17.66 4.48
C TRP A 88 -11.16 -17.84 3.28
N GLN A 89 -11.84 -18.98 3.20
CA GLN A 89 -12.85 -19.24 2.16
C GLN A 89 -14.04 -18.27 2.24
N THR A 90 -14.48 -17.92 3.45
CA THR A 90 -15.58 -16.97 3.65
C THR A 90 -15.21 -15.57 3.18
N ILE A 91 -14.01 -15.10 3.52
CA ILE A 91 -13.52 -13.77 3.15
C ILE A 91 -13.27 -13.69 1.63
N THR A 92 -12.58 -14.69 1.07
CA THR A 92 -12.22 -14.71 -0.36
C THR A 92 -13.38 -15.07 -1.28
N GLY A 93 -14.34 -15.87 -0.81
CA GLY A 93 -15.56 -16.22 -1.52
C GLY A 93 -16.63 -15.13 -1.49
N CYS A 94 -16.42 -14.03 -0.74
CA CYS A 94 -17.32 -12.90 -0.71
C CYS A 94 -17.36 -12.22 -2.10
N PRO A 95 -18.51 -12.14 -2.78
CA PRO A 95 -18.61 -11.56 -4.13
C PRO A 95 -18.09 -10.12 -4.25
N ARG A 96 -18.04 -9.38 -3.13
CA ARG A 96 -17.51 -8.02 -3.05
C ARG A 96 -15.99 -7.92 -3.20
N MET A 97 -15.24 -9.02 -3.07
CA MET A 97 -13.77 -9.04 -3.24
C MET A 97 -13.30 -9.61 -4.59
N LEU A 98 -14.21 -10.13 -5.43
CA LEU A 98 -13.89 -10.76 -6.72
C LEU A 98 -14.18 -9.86 -7.93
N GLN A 99 -14.44 -8.56 -7.70
CA GLN A 99 -14.65 -7.55 -8.75
C GLN A 99 -13.49 -6.57 -8.80
#